data_AF-A0A532DV14-F1
#
_entry.id   AF-A0A532DV14-F1
#
_cell.length_a   1.000
_cell.length_b   1.000
_cell.length_c   1.000
_cell.angle_alpha   90.00
_cell.angle_beta   90.00
_cell.angle_gamma   90.00
#
_symmetry.space_group_name_H-M   'P 1'
#
loop_
_entity.id
_entity.type
_entity.pdbx_description
1 polymer ?
#
loop_
_entity_poly.entity_id
_entity_poly.type
_entity_poly.pdbx_seq_one_letter_code
_entity_poly.pdbx_strand_id
1 'polypeptide(L)'
;MRRVTAQKWRPRLATVVIAILIMVMALPLAGLFFFRLYENQLIRQTEAELIAQGAVLAALYAQEVREAGLAPEKLGTPMPPPSTRDRASAYQPIEPRLDLASDRILPTRPAATAA
;
A
#
# COMPACT_ATOMS: atom_id res chain seq x y z
N MET A 1 -9.83 -61.76 -3.26
CA MET A 1 -9.18 -60.68 -4.04
C MET A 1 -10.25 -59.88 -4.79
N ARG A 2 -10.68 -58.72 -4.25
CA ARG A 2 -11.68 -57.84 -4.87
C ARG A 2 -10.96 -56.93 -5.87
N ARG A 3 -11.12 -57.17 -7.17
CA ARG A 3 -10.61 -56.27 -8.21
C ARG A 3 -11.48 -55.02 -8.22
N VAL A 4 -10.94 -53.91 -7.73
CA VAL A 4 -11.53 -52.58 -7.91
C VAL A 4 -11.33 -52.23 -9.38
N THR A 5 -12.36 -52.42 -10.21
CA THR A 5 -12.35 -51.94 -11.58
C THR A 5 -12.43 -50.41 -11.53
N ALA A 6 -11.33 -49.73 -11.84
CA ALA A 6 -11.31 -48.29 -12.03
C ALA A 6 -12.31 -47.93 -13.14
N GLN A 7 -13.44 -47.35 -12.75
CA GLN A 7 -14.49 -46.95 -13.68
C GLN A 7 -13.94 -45.87 -14.60
N LYS A 8 -13.85 -46.15 -15.90
CA LYS A 8 -13.33 -45.21 -16.90
C LYS A 8 -14.27 -44.00 -16.98
N TRP A 9 -13.77 -42.83 -16.61
CA TRP A 9 -14.51 -41.56 -16.71
C TRP A 9 -14.74 -41.23 -18.18
N ARG A 10 -16.00 -41.05 -18.59
CA ARG A 10 -16.41 -40.69 -19.96
C ARG A 10 -17.27 -39.42 -19.92
N PRO A 11 -16.65 -38.23 -19.78
CA PRO A 11 -17.40 -36.98 -19.77
C PRO A 11 -18.12 -36.80 -21.11
N ARG A 12 -19.33 -36.24 -21.06
CA ARG A 12 -20.07 -35.88 -22.27
C ARG A 12 -19.38 -34.70 -22.94
N LEU A 13 -19.42 -34.62 -24.28
CA LEU A 13 -18.84 -33.51 -25.05
C LEU A 13 -19.31 -32.14 -24.53
N ALA A 14 -20.60 -32.03 -24.21
CA ALA A 14 -21.19 -30.82 -23.62
C ALA A 14 -20.50 -30.39 -22.31
N THR A 15 -20.10 -31.33 -21.45
CA THR A 15 -19.39 -31.03 -20.20
C THR A 15 -18.03 -30.40 -20.47
N VAL A 16 -17.30 -30.91 -21.48
CA VAL A 16 -15.99 -30.37 -21.87
C VAL A 16 -16.15 -28.96 -22.44
N VAL A 17 -17.14 -28.76 -23.32
CA VAL A 17 -17.43 -27.45 -23.91
C VAL A 17 -17.82 -26.43 -22.84
N ILE A 18 -18.71 -26.78 -21.91
CA ILE A 18 -19.11 -25.90 -20.80
C ILE A 18 -17.90 -25.57 -19.90
N ALA A 19 -17.05 -26.55 -19.58
CA ALA A 19 -15.85 -26.30 -18.77
C ALA A 19 -14.90 -25.30 -19.45
N ILE A 20 -14.69 -25.43 -20.76
CA ILE A 20 -13.88 -24.49 -21.54
C ILE A 20 -14.51 -23.10 -21.54
N LEU A 21 -15.83 -23.00 -21.78
CA LEU A 21 -16.53 -21.71 -21.78
C LEU A 21 -16.44 -21.00 -20.42
N ILE A 22 -16.61 -21.74 -19.32
CA ILE A 22 -16.43 -21.21 -17.96
C ILE A 22 -14.99 -20.74 -17.76
N MET A 23 -14.01 -21.53 -18.21
CA MET A 23 -12.59 -21.15 -18.11
C MET A 23 -12.32 -19.85 -18.87
N VAL A 24 -12.77 -19.75 -20.13
CA VAL A 24 -12.66 -18.53 -20.95
C VAL A 24 -13.37 -17.35 -20.29
N MET A 25 -14.53 -17.56 -19.68
CA MET A 25 -15.26 -16.51 -18.96
C MET A 25 -14.58 -16.09 -17.66
N ALA A 26 -13.81 -16.98 -17.02
CA ALA A 26 -13.06 -16.70 -15.80
C ALA A 26 -11.74 -15.95 -16.07
N LEU A 27 -11.15 -16.08 -17.27
CA LEU A 27 -9.92 -15.38 -17.67
C LEU A 27 -9.94 -13.87 -17.36
N PRO A 28 -10.97 -13.07 -17.75
CA PRO A 28 -10.99 -11.65 -17.46
C PRO A 28 -11.03 -11.33 -15.96
N LEU A 29 -11.73 -12.12 -15.15
CA LEU A 29 -11.78 -11.95 -13.70
C LEU A 29 -10.43 -12.25 -13.05
N ALA A 30 -9.78 -13.33 -13.48
CA ALA A 30 -8.44 -13.68 -13.03
C ALA A 30 -7.42 -12.59 -13.42
N GLY A 31 -7.51 -12.07 -14.65
CA GLY A 31 -6.66 -10.98 -15.12
C GLY A 31 -6.78 -9.71 -14.26
N LEU A 32 -8.01 -9.28 -13.96
CA LEU A 32 -8.26 -8.15 -13.06
C LEU A 32 -7.69 -8.39 -11.65
N PHE A 33 -7.82 -9.61 -11.13
CA PHE A 33 -7.29 -9.97 -9.82
C PHE A 33 -5.76 -9.89 -9.77
N PHE A 34 -5.06 -10.48 -10.74
CA PHE A 34 -3.60 -10.40 -10.82
C PHE A 34 -3.10 -8.98 -11.05
N PHE A 35 -3.81 -8.19 -11.86
CA PHE A 35 -3.47 -6.79 -12.09
C PHE A 35 -3.54 -5.99 -10.80
N ARG A 36 -4.63 -6.12 -10.03
CA ARG A 36 -4.76 -5.48 -8.70
C ARG A 36 -3.67 -5.91 -7.73
N LEU A 37 -3.30 -7.19 -7.75
CA LEU A 37 -2.22 -7.67 -6.90
C LEU A 37 -0.88 -7.02 -7.27
N TYR A 38 -0.58 -6.89 -8.57
CA TYR A 38 0.64 -6.25 -9.04
C TYR A 38 0.66 -4.74 -8.73
N GLU A 39 -0.43 -4.04 -9.05
CA GLU A 39 -0.55 -2.61 -8.78
C GLU A 39 -0.37 -2.31 -7.29
N ASN A 40 -1.07 -3.04 -6.41
CA ASN A 40 -0.99 -2.80 -4.98
C ASN A 40 0.43 -3.04 -4.41
N GLN A 41 1.22 -3.94 -5.00
CA GLN A 41 2.61 -4.13 -4.57
C GLN A 41 3.53 -3.03 -5.08
N LEU A 42 3.41 -2.63 -6.35
CA LEU A 42 4.23 -1.57 -6.92
C LEU A 42 3.96 -0.22 -6.22
N ILE A 43 2.70 0.06 -5.90
CA ILE A 43 2.28 1.27 -5.17
C ILE A 43 2.85 1.29 -3.75
N ARG A 44 2.77 0.18 -3.03
CA ARG A 44 3.34 0.08 -1.68
C ARG A 44 4.86 0.26 -1.68
N GLN A 45 5.54 -0.18 -2.74
CA GLN A 45 6.97 0.04 -2.90
C GLN A 45 7.30 1.52 -3.11
N THR A 46 6.57 2.21 -3.99
CA THR A 46 6.80 3.65 -4.22
C THR A 46 6.45 4.48 -2.99
N GLU A 47 5.38 4.12 -2.27
CA GLU A 47 5.03 4.74 -0.99
C GLU A 47 6.14 4.53 0.06
N ALA A 48 6.69 3.32 0.17
CA ALA A 48 7.80 3.04 1.08
C ALA A 48 9.04 3.90 0.78
N GLU A 49 9.35 4.07 -0.51
CA GLU A 49 10.46 4.91 -0.94
C GLU A 49 10.20 6.39 -0.63
N LEU A 50 9.00 6.92 -0.91
CA LEU A 50 8.62 8.29 -0.58
C LEU A 50 8.64 8.55 0.93
N ILE A 51 8.20 7.60 1.75
CA ILE A 51 8.29 7.68 3.21
C ILE A 51 9.76 7.75 3.64
N ALA A 52 10.63 6.90 3.09
CA ALA A 52 12.04 6.90 3.42
C ALA A 52 12.71 8.24 3.03
N GLN A 53 12.46 8.73 1.82
CA GLN A 53 12.99 10.02 1.35
C GLN A 53 12.45 11.19 2.21
N GLY A 54 11.15 11.18 2.51
CA GLY A 54 10.53 12.18 3.37
C GLY A 54 11.10 12.18 4.79
N ALA A 55 11.40 11.01 5.34
CA ALA A 55 12.04 10.88 6.66
C ALA A 55 13.46 11.48 6.68
N VAL A 56 14.25 11.25 5.62
CA VAL A 56 15.59 11.84 5.50
C VAL A 56 15.49 13.37 5.40
N LEU A 57 14.61 13.89 4.54
CA LEU A 57 14.40 15.34 4.39
C LEU A 57 13.94 15.99 5.70
N ALA A 58 13.00 15.35 6.41
CA ALA A 58 12.52 15.85 7.70
C ALA A 58 13.63 15.86 8.76
N ALA A 59 14.47 14.82 8.81
CA ALA A 59 15.59 14.74 9.74
C ALA A 59 16.64 15.83 9.49
N LEU A 60 17.01 16.03 8.23
CA LEU A 60 17.94 17.09 7.82
C LEU A 60 17.37 18.48 8.12
N TYR A 61 16.11 18.72 7.73
CA TYR A 61 15.46 20.00 8.01
C TYR A 61 15.38 20.28 9.52
N ALA A 62 15.05 19.28 10.33
CA ALA A 62 15.03 19.42 11.78
C ALA A 62 16.42 19.69 12.37
N GLN A 63 17.48 19.17 11.77
CA GLN A 63 18.86 19.47 12.18
C GLN A 63 19.23 20.91 11.84
N GLU A 64 19.01 21.35 10.59
CA GLU A 64 19.28 22.71 10.13
C GLU A 64 18.56 23.76 10.97
N VAL A 65 17.28 23.52 11.29
CA VAL A 65 16.49 24.42 12.15
C VAL A 65 17.05 24.51 13.57
N ARG A 66 17.56 23.40 14.12
CA ARG A 66 18.20 23.39 15.45
C ARG A 66 19.53 24.14 15.43
N GLU A 67 20.35 23.93 14.40
CA GLU A 67 21.65 24.59 14.25
C GLU A 67 21.53 26.08 13.98
N ALA A 68 20.48 26.51 13.26
CA ALA A 68 20.17 27.92 13.04
C ALA A 68 19.78 28.69 14.31
N GLY A 69 19.47 28.00 15.42
CA GLY A 69 19.17 28.63 16.70
C GLY A 69 17.98 29.60 16.67
N LEU A 70 16.97 29.31 15.83
CA LEU A 70 15.82 30.17 15.63
C LEU A 70 15.03 30.38 16.93
N ALA A 71 14.59 31.62 17.16
CA ALA A 71 13.75 31.94 18.30
C ALA A 71 12.41 31.17 18.23
N PRO A 72 11.87 30.66 19.36
CA PRO A 72 10.66 29.83 19.37
C PRO A 72 9.45 30.49 18.73
N GLU A 73 9.35 31.83 18.78
CA GLU A 73 8.22 32.55 18.18
C GLU A 73 8.19 32.43 16.65
N LYS A 74 9.34 32.15 16.02
CA LYS A 74 9.46 31.96 14.56
C LYS A 74 9.17 30.53 14.11
N LEU A 75 9.07 29.57 15.03
CA LEU A 75 8.83 28.15 14.73
C LEU A 75 7.34 27.80 14.63
N GLY A 76 6.46 28.76 14.90
CA GLY A 76 5.01 28.58 14.83
C GLY A 76 4.43 27.90 16.08
N THR A 77 3.28 27.26 15.92
CA THR A 77 2.57 26.61 17.03
C THR A 77 3.32 25.37 17.53
N PRO A 78 3.56 25.24 18.85
CA PRO A 78 4.26 24.09 19.41
C PRO A 78 3.45 22.80 19.21
N MET A 79 4.14 21.72 18.86
CA MET A 79 3.52 20.40 18.71
C MET A 79 3.14 19.83 20.09
N PRO A 80 1.99 19.16 20.23
CA PRO A 80 1.66 18.45 21.46
C PRO A 80 2.75 17.44 21.82
N PRO A 81 3.05 17.23 23.12
CA PRO A 81 4.04 16.25 23.52
C PRO A 81 3.64 14.85 23.04
N PRO A 82 4.59 14.03 22.54
CA PRO A 82 4.30 12.67 22.11
C PRO A 82 3.69 11.86 23.27
N SER A 83 2.78 10.94 22.94
CA SER A 83 2.12 10.11 23.95
C SER A 83 3.16 9.25 24.71
N THR A 84 2.84 8.79 25.92
CA THR A 84 3.79 8.01 26.74
C THR A 84 4.22 6.71 26.05
N ARG A 85 3.37 6.15 25.18
CA ARG A 85 3.66 4.96 24.37
C ARG A 85 4.65 5.28 23.24
N ASP A 86 4.52 6.45 22.65
CA ASP A 86 5.40 6.98 21.60
C ASP A 86 6.79 7.35 22.12
N ARG A 87 6.88 7.78 23.38
CA ARG A 87 8.15 8.16 24.03
C ARG A 87 9.05 6.95 24.33
N ALA A 88 8.48 5.74 24.38
CA ALA A 88 9.25 4.51 24.63
C ALA A 88 10.00 4.01 23.38
N SER A 89 9.60 4.43 22.17
CA SER A 89 10.27 4.05 20.93
C SER A 89 10.92 5.27 20.28
N ALA A 90 12.24 5.24 20.16
CA ALA A 90 12.98 6.25 19.38
C ALA A 90 12.66 6.19 17.87
N TYR A 91 12.05 5.09 17.41
CA TYR A 91 11.71 4.86 16.02
C TYR A 91 10.20 4.61 15.86
N GLN A 92 9.55 5.44 15.04
CA GLN A 92 8.13 5.32 14.69
C GLN A 92 8.00 5.15 13.18
N PRO A 93 8.05 3.90 12.68
CA PRO A 93 7.92 3.66 11.26
C PRO A 93 6.51 4.00 10.78
N ILE A 94 6.42 4.69 9.65
CA ILE A 94 5.18 4.88 8.92
C ILE A 94 5.09 3.71 7.93
N GLU A 95 4.09 2.85 8.10
CA GLU A 95 3.88 1.71 7.22
C GLU A 95 3.21 2.14 5.91
N PRO A 96 3.65 1.63 4.74
CA PRO A 96 2.95 1.81 3.48
C PRO A 96 1.57 1.16 3.52
N ARG A 97 0.51 1.93 3.27
CA ARG A 97 -0.88 1.45 3.36
C ARG A 97 -1.75 1.83 2.17
N LEU A 98 -1.26 2.65 1.25
CA LEU A 98 -2.04 3.20 0.14
C LEU A 98 -2.54 2.10 -0.81
N ASP A 99 -3.83 2.13 -1.11
CA ASP A 99 -4.49 1.24 -2.08
C ASP A 99 -5.40 2.05 -3.02
N LEU A 100 -4.98 2.25 -4.27
CA LEU A 100 -5.72 3.08 -5.25
C LEU A 100 -7.13 2.56 -5.57
N ALA A 101 -7.43 1.29 -5.29
CA ALA A 101 -8.74 0.72 -5.55
C ALA A 101 -9.78 1.08 -4.47
N SER A 102 -9.33 1.44 -3.27
CA SER A 102 -10.19 1.69 -2.11
C SER A 102 -10.02 3.08 -1.50
N ASP A 103 -8.81 3.64 -1.58
CA ASP A 103 -8.50 4.95 -1.01
C ASP A 103 -8.94 6.10 -1.91
N ARG A 104 -9.49 7.13 -1.27
CA ARG A 104 -9.86 8.36 -1.96
C ARG A 104 -8.63 9.23 -2.18
N ILE A 105 -8.36 9.57 -3.45
CA ILE A 105 -7.29 10.53 -3.80
C ILE A 105 -7.67 11.91 -3.28
N LEU A 106 -6.82 12.47 -2.42
CA LEU A 106 -6.97 13.82 -1.88
C LEU A 106 -6.50 14.88 -2.91
N PRO A 107 -7.10 16.08 -2.93
CA PRO A 107 -6.62 17.17 -3.77
C PRO A 107 -5.21 17.59 -3.35
N THR A 108 -4.48 18.22 -4.27
CA THR A 108 -3.16 18.77 -3.96
C THR A 108 -3.25 19.76 -2.80
N ARG A 109 -2.22 19.78 -1.94
CA ARG A 109 -2.14 20.74 -0.83
C ARG A 109 -2.19 22.16 -1.42
N PRO A 110 -3.04 23.07 -0.90
CA PRO A 110 -3.05 24.45 -1.35
C PRO A 110 -1.67 25.10 -1.13
N ALA A 111 -1.34 26.08 -1.95
CA ALA A 111 -0.07 26.79 -1.86
C ALA A 111 0.12 27.39 -0.46
N ALA A 112 1.35 27.32 0.06
CA ALA A 112 1.70 27.94 1.32
C ALA A 112 1.41 29.45 1.23
N THR A 113 0.60 29.95 2.17
CA THR A 113 0.35 31.38 2.33
C THR A 113 1.37 31.93 3.32
N ALA A 114 1.97 33.08 3.03
CA ALA A 114 2.87 33.73 3.97
C ALA A 114 2.14 34.04 5.29
N ALA A 115 2.78 33.72 6.41
CA ALA A 115 2.30 34.03 7.75
C ALA A 115 2.43 35.53 8.06
#